data_AF-A0A533BMC7-F1
#
_entry.id   AF-A0A533BMC7-F1
#
_cell.length_a   1.000
_cell.length_b   1.000
_cell.length_c   1.000
_cell.angle_alpha   90.00
_cell.angle_beta   90.00
_cell.angle_gamma   90.00
#
_symmetry.space_group_name_H-M   'P 1'
#
loop_
_entity.id
_entity.type
_entity.pdbx_description
1 polymer ?
#
loop_
_entity_poly.entity_id
_entity_poly.type
_entity_poly.pdbx_seq_one_letter_code
_entity_poly.pdbx_strand_id
1 'polypeptide(L)'
;MDNANPFCIAKRDVWDAYKRVRANHGAAGVDGQSIEQFEEDVEHNLYRLWNRLCSGSYFPPPVRRVDIPKDEKSTRPLGIPTVCDRIAQTVATR
;
A
#
# COMPACT_ATOMS: atom_id res chain seq x y z
N MET A 1 16.20 26.78 7.15
CA MET A 1 15.12 26.06 7.86
C MET A 1 15.15 24.66 7.32
N ASP A 2 15.77 23.76 8.08
CA ASP A 2 16.05 22.39 7.65
C ASP A 2 14.73 21.65 7.45
N ASN A 3 14.54 21.10 6.25
CA ASN A 3 13.32 20.37 5.91
C ASN A 3 13.17 19.19 6.88
N ALA A 4 12.10 19.19 7.67
CA ALA A 4 11.80 18.16 8.67
C ALA A 4 11.59 16.75 8.08
N ASN A 5 11.61 16.59 6.75
CA ASN A 5 11.41 15.32 6.06
C ASN A 5 12.50 15.09 4.99
N PRO A 6 13.21 13.95 5.01
CA PRO A 6 14.26 13.61 4.05
C PRO A 6 13.76 13.38 2.62
N PHE A 7 12.49 13.00 2.42
CA PHE A 7 11.93 12.74 1.09
C PHE A 7 10.86 13.76 0.71
N CYS A 8 10.98 14.34 -0.49
CA CYS A 8 9.99 15.26 -1.06
C CYS A 8 8.91 14.47 -1.81
N ILE A 9 7.83 14.11 -1.13
CA ILE A 9 6.68 13.42 -1.71
C ILE A 9 5.47 14.33 -1.56
N ALA A 10 4.77 14.66 -2.65
CA ALA A 10 3.57 15.46 -2.54
C ALA A 10 2.41 14.60 -2.02
N LYS A 11 1.53 15.17 -1.19
CA LYS A 11 0.29 14.49 -0.76
C LYS A 11 -0.56 14.02 -1.94
N ARG A 12 -0.54 14.78 -3.03
CA ARG A 12 -1.21 14.44 -4.29
C ARG A 12 -0.70 13.13 -4.90
N ASP A 13 0.59 12.83 -4.75
CA ASP A 13 1.14 11.59 -5.28
C ASP A 13 0.57 10.36 -4.58
N VAL A 14 0.49 10.43 -3.25
CA VAL A 14 -0.12 9.41 -2.40
C VAL A 14 -1.62 9.27 -2.72
N TRP A 15 -2.33 10.39 -2.90
CA TRP A 15 -3.75 10.39 -3.26
C TRP A 15 -4.01 9.71 -4.62
N ASP A 16 -3.26 10.08 -5.64
CA ASP A 16 -3.43 9.51 -6.97
C ASP A 16 -2.99 8.03 -7.01
N ALA A 17 -2.03 7.63 -6.15
CA ALA A 17 -1.63 6.23 -5.99
C ALA A 17 -2.75 5.41 -5.35
N TYR A 18 -3.39 5.95 -4.30
CA TYR A 18 -4.58 5.35 -3.70
C TYR A 18 -5.70 5.12 -4.72
N LYS A 19 -6.03 6.09 -5.57
CA LYS A 19 -7.07 5.89 -6.60
C LYS A 19 -6.77 4.70 -7.53
N ARG A 20 -5.50 4.53 -7.92
CA ARG A 20 -5.07 3.39 -8.75
C ARG A 20 -5.22 2.07 -8.00
N VAL A 21 -4.79 2.02 -6.74
CA VAL A 21 -4.91 0.81 -5.90
C VAL A 21 -6.38 0.46 -5.66
N ARG A 22 -7.23 1.45 -5.42
CA ARG A 22 -8.68 1.29 -5.24
C ARG A 22 -9.33 0.64 -6.46
N ALA A 23 -9.01 1.13 -7.65
CA ALA A 23 -9.59 0.63 -8.90
C ALA A 23 -9.27 -0.85 -9.18
N ASN A 24 -8.23 -1.41 -8.55
CA ASN A 24 -7.82 -2.80 -8.76
C ASN A 24 -8.61 -3.82 -7.92
N HIS A 25 -9.38 -3.38 -6.92
CA HIS A 25 -10.17 -4.25 -6.03
C HIS A 25 -9.37 -5.44 -5.44
N GLY A 26 -8.10 -5.21 -5.09
CA GLY A 26 -7.19 -6.25 -4.62
C GLY A 26 -7.55 -6.75 -3.21
N ALA A 27 -7.33 -8.05 -2.97
CA ALA A 27 -7.58 -8.67 -1.67
C ALA A 27 -6.75 -8.04 -0.53
N ALA A 28 -7.21 -8.21 0.71
CA ALA A 28 -6.52 -7.74 1.90
C ALA A 28 -5.12 -8.36 2.08
N GLY A 29 -4.20 -7.61 2.68
CA GLY A 29 -2.85 -8.06 3.00
C GLY A 29 -2.80 -8.92 4.26
N VAL A 30 -1.64 -8.96 4.91
CA VAL A 30 -1.43 -9.73 6.16
C VAL A 30 -2.18 -9.12 7.35
N ASP A 31 -2.47 -7.83 7.29
CA ASP A 31 -3.23 -7.06 8.27
C ASP A 31 -4.76 -7.28 8.18
N GLY A 32 -5.23 -7.97 7.14
CA GLY A 32 -6.65 -8.26 6.95
C GLY A 32 -7.50 -7.05 6.55
N GLN A 33 -6.91 -5.86 6.39
CA GLN A 33 -7.64 -4.65 6.04
C GLN A 33 -8.03 -4.67 4.55
N SER A 34 -9.33 -4.57 4.27
CA SER A 34 -9.83 -4.41 2.90
C SER A 34 -9.71 -2.96 2.42
N ILE A 35 -9.91 -2.71 1.12
CA ILE A 35 -9.91 -1.33 0.61
C ILE A 35 -11.10 -0.54 1.16
N GLU A 36 -12.24 -1.18 1.36
CA GLU A 36 -13.45 -0.57 1.92
C GLU A 36 -13.21 -0.14 3.37
N GLN A 37 -12.59 -0.99 4.19
CA GLN A 37 -12.22 -0.64 5.57
C GLN A 37 -11.15 0.45 5.62
N PHE A 38 -10.23 0.47 4.65
CA PHE A 38 -9.26 1.56 4.53
C PHE A 38 -9.95 2.89 4.20
N GLU A 39 -11.05 2.86 3.45
CA GLU A 39 -11.81 4.03 3.01
C GLU A 39 -12.65 4.66 4.11
N GLU A 40 -12.99 3.92 5.17
CA GLU A 40 -13.72 4.45 6.33
C GLU A 40 -13.02 5.66 6.96
N ASP A 41 -11.68 5.74 6.90
CA ASP A 41 -10.88 6.87 7.35
C ASP A 41 -9.74 7.19 6.37
N VAL A 42 -10.11 7.37 5.10
CA VAL A 42 -9.15 7.52 4.00
C VAL A 42 -8.18 8.70 4.20
N GLU A 43 -8.67 9.84 4.69
CA GLU A 43 -7.84 11.04 4.86
C GLU A 43 -6.75 10.82 5.91
N HIS A 44 -7.11 10.27 7.07
CA HIS A 44 -6.16 9.99 8.13
C HIS A 44 -5.18 8.87 7.73
N ASN A 45 -5.67 7.82 7.07
CA ASN A 45 -4.84 6.72 6.60
C ASN A 45 -3.78 7.20 5.58
N LEU A 46 -4.17 8.00 4.60
CA LEU A 46 -3.25 8.55 3.61
C LEU A 46 -2.30 9.58 4.23
N TYR A 47 -2.75 10.39 5.19
CA TYR A 47 -1.87 11.31 5.91
C TYR A 47 -0.79 10.58 6.71
N ARG A 48 -1.17 9.54 7.46
CA ARG A 48 -0.20 8.70 8.21
C ARG A 48 0.81 8.05 7.27
N LEU A 49 0.35 7.49 6.14
CA LEU A 49 1.23 6.91 5.14
C LEU A 49 2.19 7.95 4.56
N TRP A 50 1.66 9.08 4.09
CA TRP A 50 2.46 10.19 3.54
C TRP A 50 3.54 10.66 4.52
N ASN A 51 3.17 10.86 5.79
CA ASN A 51 4.11 11.32 6.82
C ASN A 51 5.25 10.31 7.02
N ARG A 52 4.94 9.01 7.08
CA ARG A 52 5.95 7.94 7.23
C ARG A 52 6.85 7.82 6.01
N LEU A 53 6.29 7.97 4.80
CA LEU A 53 7.08 7.98 3.57
C LEU A 53 8.02 9.18 3.51
N CYS A 54 7.52 10.39 3.82
CA CYS A 54 8.34 11.62 3.80
C CYS A 54 9.45 11.60 4.85
N SER A 55 9.16 11.09 6.05
CA SER A 55 10.11 10.99 7.15
C SER A 55 11.14 9.86 6.98
N GLY A 56 10.92 8.94 6.04
CA GLY A 56 11.73 7.72 5.92
C GLY A 56 11.45 6.66 6.99
N SER A 57 10.41 6.84 7.81
CA SER A 57 10.01 5.92 8.89
C SER A 57 9.01 4.85 8.44
N TYR A 58 8.68 4.81 7.15
CA TYR A 58 7.83 3.76 6.58
C TYR A 58 8.57 2.42 6.56
N PHE A 59 8.02 1.43 7.25
CA PHE A 59 8.50 0.06 7.23
C PHE A 59 7.38 -0.86 6.76
N PRO A 60 7.50 -1.48 5.58
CA PRO A 60 6.45 -2.31 5.02
C PRO A 60 6.28 -3.60 5.85
N PRO A 61 5.05 -4.01 6.20
CA PRO A 61 4.80 -5.32 6.77
C PRO A 61 5.10 -6.46 5.75
N PRO A 62 5.21 -7.71 6.22
CA PRO A 62 5.36 -8.85 5.33
C PRO A 62 4.14 -9.02 4.41
N VAL A 63 4.37 -9.54 3.20
CA VAL A 63 3.29 -9.85 2.27
C VAL A 63 2.53 -11.11 2.70
N ARG A 64 1.21 -11.13 2.50
CA ARG A 64 0.40 -12.33 2.75
C ARG A 64 0.59 -13.32 1.61
N ARG A 65 1.04 -14.53 1.93
CA ARG A 65 1.21 -15.61 0.95
C ARG A 65 -0.11 -16.33 0.70
N VAL A 66 -0.44 -16.56 -0.55
CA VAL A 66 -1.60 -17.35 -0.98
C VAL A 66 -1.19 -18.23 -2.14
N ASP A 67 -1.53 -19.50 -2.11
CA ASP A 67 -1.25 -20.41 -3.21
C ASP A 67 -2.44 -20.43 -4.17
N ILE A 68 -2.20 -20.04 -5.43
CA ILE A 68 -3.22 -20.03 -6.48
C ILE A 68 -2.98 -21.25 -7.37
N PRO A 69 -3.99 -22.10 -7.61
CA PRO A 69 -3.87 -23.22 -8.54
C PRO A 69 -3.41 -22.74 -9.92
N LYS A 70 -2.42 -23.43 -10.50
CA LYS A 70 -2.04 -23.27 -11.91
C LYS A 70 -2.67 -24.38 -12.75
N ASP A 71 -2.63 -25.61 -12.24
CA ASP A 71 -3.28 -26.81 -12.75
C ASP A 71 -3.65 -27.74 -11.57
N GLU A 72 -4.17 -28.95 -11.83
CA GLU A 72 -4.58 -29.89 -10.76
C GLU A 72 -3.46 -30.31 -9.81
N LYS A 73 -2.19 -30.20 -10.23
CA LYS A 73 -1.03 -30.74 -9.48
C LYS A 73 -0.08 -29.67 -8.98
N SER A 74 -0.23 -28.42 -9.40
CA SER A 74 0.68 -27.34 -9.07
C SER A 74 -0.02 -26.04 -8.71
N THR A 75 0.60 -25.32 -7.79
CA THR A 75 0.19 -23.99 -7.36
C THR A 75 1.29 -22.98 -7.68
N ARG A 76 0.90 -21.72 -7.86
CA ARG A 76 1.82 -20.58 -7.87
C ARG A 76 1.64 -19.80 -6.57
N PRO A 77 2.71 -19.51 -5.82
CA PRO A 77 2.61 -18.62 -4.67
C PRO A 77 2.40 -17.19 -5.16
N LEU A 78 1.43 -16.50 -4.56
CA LEU A 78 1.20 -15.07 -4.72
C LEU A 78 1.46 -14.37 -3.39
N GLY A 79 2.21 -13.27 -3.44
CA GLY A 79 2.35 -12.34 -2.33
C GLY A 79 1.36 -11.19 -2.47
N ILE A 80 0.52 -10.97 -1.46
CA ILE A 80 -0.47 -9.89 -1.43
C ILE A 80 -0.01 -8.88 -0.37
N PRO A 81 0.51 -7.71 -0.78
CA PRO A 81 0.86 -6.63 0.15
C PRO A 81 -0.38 -6.02 0.79
N THR A 82 -0.20 -5.26 1.88
CA THR A 82 -1.29 -4.48 2.50
C THR A 82 -1.78 -3.37 1.57
N VAL A 83 -2.94 -2.78 1.87
CA VAL A 83 -3.44 -1.62 1.11
C VAL A 83 -2.43 -0.47 1.18
N CYS A 84 -1.90 -0.18 2.38
CA CYS A 84 -0.83 0.80 2.60
C CYS A 84 0.40 0.53 1.72
N ASP A 85 0.88 -0.72 1.68
CA ASP A 85 2.06 -1.08 0.90
C ASP A 85 1.84 -0.92 -0.59
N ARG A 86 0.67 -1.32 -1.10
CA ARG A 86 0.35 -1.13 -2.52
C ARG A 86 0.34 0.34 -2.89
N ILE A 87 -0.16 1.21 -2.01
CA ILE A 87 -0.11 2.66 -2.22
C ILE A 87 1.34 3.15 -2.22
N ALA A 88 2.14 2.76 -1.22
CA ALA A 88 3.56 3.12 -1.13
C ALA A 88 4.37 2.68 -2.37
N GLN A 89 4.18 1.44 -2.82
CA GLN A 89 4.80 0.91 -4.04
C GLN A 89 4.36 1.68 -5.29
N THR A 90 3.08 2.07 -5.36
CA THR A 90 2.54 2.87 -6.48
C THR A 90 3.06 4.30 -6.48
N VAL A 91 3.42 4.86 -5.31
CA VAL A 91 4.12 6.16 -5.21
C VAL A 91 5.54 6.04 -5.73
N ALA A 92 6.27 4.97 -5.35
CA ALA A 92 7.68 4.78 -5.71
C ALA A 92 7.92 4.39 -7.18
N THR A 93 6.89 3.96 -7.90
CA THR A 93 6.99 3.51 -9.30
C THR A 93 6.69 4.61 -10.33
N ARG A 94 6.50 5.86 -9.87
CA ARG A 94 6.31 7.04 -10.74
C ARG A 94 7.61 7.65 -11.19
#